data_AF-A0A6G2VMX8-F1
#
_entry.id   AF-A0A6G2VMX8-F1
#
_cell.length_a   1.000
_cell.length_b   1.000
_cell.length_c   1.000
_cell.angle_alpha   90.00
_cell.angle_beta   90.00
_cell.angle_gamma   90.00
#
_symmetry.space_group_name_H-M   'P 1'
#
loop_
_entity.id
_entity.type
_entity.pdbx_description
1 polymer ?
#
loop_
_entity_poly.entity_id
_entity_poly.type
_entity_poly.pdbx_seq_one_letter_code
_entity_poly.pdbx_strand_id
1 'polypeptide(L)'
;VVDYAETRTAQLHALLEAVDHDQVTSPVRVLVLARAAGDWWTRATEHPHSRALATAPVTPVAALHHTPRERAGAYRQALGHFSTRLRRLFPATDWAALPAALSAANAMPALAGPEYDTPLSVQMAALLALLDSSDSSDSSDSSDSNSNSNDTSYISNTAGATGAPQVVGRAEALEGRLLGHERRYWDETADSPERGLTGERSGTETRALAVALSCLVPATDRDHARSLLAELPGLADDSAAAVRGALATWLADLYPASAGSVWGSLQPDRIAEHHLGTQLGREPALFTRILVTLPGESAAQALTVLARTAQHPDHRDVVSSVLCDVLTTAPAVMGPAALSTATRTPHPAPLIAALTHLTRTTQDIPLLHRLSDELPDSTLALGEWAADLSTVLVRHHDTHRPDLAALALSLNNQSIRLADLGRREEALTAITRAVEIRETLARQRPDTFLPALA
;
A
#
# COMPACT_ATOMS: atom_id res chain seq x y z
N VAL A 1 -9.61 -24.71 -0.72
CA VAL A 1 -9.67 -23.37 -1.37
C VAL A 1 -8.33 -22.71 -1.11
N VAL A 2 -7.66 -22.24 -2.14
CA VAL A 2 -6.44 -21.44 -2.03
C VAL A 2 -6.84 -20.01 -2.37
N ASP A 3 -6.96 -19.19 -1.34
CA ASP A 3 -7.25 -17.76 -1.51
C ASP A 3 -5.95 -16.97 -1.70
N TYR A 4 -6.01 -15.91 -2.51
CA TYR A 4 -4.84 -15.13 -2.94
C TYR A 4 -3.72 -15.99 -3.54
N ALA A 5 -4.09 -16.94 -4.40
CA ALA A 5 -3.19 -17.92 -4.99
C ALA A 5 -2.01 -17.30 -5.75
N GLU A 6 -2.16 -16.09 -6.29
CA GLU A 6 -1.10 -15.32 -6.94
C GLU A 6 0.09 -15.04 -6.03
N THR A 7 -0.10 -15.03 -4.71
CA THR A 7 0.96 -14.85 -3.70
C THR A 7 1.39 -16.14 -3.02
N ARG A 8 0.72 -17.26 -3.32
CA ARG A 8 0.86 -18.55 -2.61
C ARG A 8 1.14 -19.70 -3.58
N THR A 9 1.81 -19.43 -4.69
CA THR A 9 2.14 -20.41 -5.73
C THR A 9 2.93 -21.60 -5.20
N ALA A 10 3.88 -21.40 -4.29
CA ALA A 10 4.61 -22.50 -3.66
C ALA A 10 3.69 -23.43 -2.84
N GLN A 11 2.75 -22.85 -2.06
CA GLN A 11 1.75 -23.64 -1.33
C GLN A 11 0.78 -24.35 -2.26
N LEU A 12 0.38 -23.69 -3.36
CA LEU A 12 -0.45 -24.28 -4.41
C LEU A 12 0.25 -25.48 -5.06
N HIS A 13 1.53 -25.37 -5.42
CA HIS A 13 2.29 -26.47 -6.01
C HIS A 13 2.46 -27.63 -5.04
N ALA A 14 2.83 -27.36 -3.79
CA ALA A 14 2.93 -28.41 -2.77
C ALA A 14 1.59 -29.14 -2.53
N LEU A 15 0.47 -28.40 -2.58
CA LEU A 15 -0.87 -28.97 -2.48
C LEU A 15 -1.21 -29.83 -3.71
N LEU A 16 -0.86 -29.37 -4.91
CA LEU A 16 -1.09 -30.12 -6.15
C LEU A 16 -0.23 -31.39 -6.20
N GLU A 17 1.05 -31.30 -5.82
CA GLU A 17 1.96 -32.44 -5.71
C GLU A 17 1.43 -33.50 -4.72
N ALA A 18 0.93 -33.07 -3.56
CA ALA A 18 0.30 -33.98 -2.59
C ALA A 18 -0.97 -34.65 -3.11
N VAL A 19 -1.73 -33.96 -3.98
CA VAL A 19 -2.93 -34.52 -4.62
C VAL A 19 -2.58 -35.48 -5.76
N ASP A 20 -1.50 -35.21 -6.51
CA ASP A 20 -1.05 -36.00 -7.65
C ASP A 20 -0.38 -37.33 -7.23
N HIS A 21 0.18 -37.39 -6.02
CA HIS A 21 0.98 -38.52 -5.53
C HIS A 21 0.20 -39.76 -5.04
N ASP A 22 -1.04 -40.02 -5.50
CA ASP A 22 -1.90 -41.14 -5.07
C ASP A 22 -2.15 -41.23 -3.54
N GLN A 23 -1.75 -40.21 -2.76
CA GLN A 23 -1.93 -40.11 -1.31
C GLN A 23 -3.40 -39.91 -0.92
N VAL A 24 -4.25 -39.58 -1.90
CA VAL A 24 -5.64 -39.20 -1.66
C VAL A 24 -6.57 -40.28 -2.18
N THR A 25 -7.27 -40.95 -1.27
CA THR A 25 -8.23 -42.03 -1.58
C THR A 25 -9.60 -41.52 -2.03
N SER A 26 -9.83 -40.20 -2.02
CA SER A 26 -11.09 -39.55 -2.36
C SER A 26 -10.88 -38.36 -3.31
N PRO A 27 -11.83 -38.08 -4.23
CA PRO A 27 -11.69 -36.95 -5.14
C PRO A 27 -11.68 -35.61 -4.39
N VAL A 28 -10.62 -34.81 -4.57
CA VAL A 28 -10.45 -33.49 -3.97
C VAL A 28 -10.72 -32.40 -5.01
N ARG A 29 -11.49 -31.38 -4.63
CA ARG A 29 -11.68 -30.17 -5.43
C ARG A 29 -10.84 -29.03 -4.87
N VAL A 30 -9.96 -28.48 -5.71
CA VAL A 30 -9.16 -27.31 -5.37
C VAL A 30 -9.76 -26.10 -6.08
N LEU A 31 -10.33 -25.17 -5.30
CA LEU A 31 -10.74 -23.86 -5.79
C LEU A 31 -9.59 -22.87 -5.58
N VAL A 32 -9.14 -22.23 -6.66
CA VAL A 32 -8.05 -21.27 -6.67
C VAL A 32 -8.65 -19.89 -6.91
N LEU A 33 -8.49 -18.98 -5.94
CA LEU A 33 -8.97 -17.60 -6.04
C LEU A 33 -7.77 -16.67 -6.18
N ALA A 34 -7.87 -15.74 -7.12
CA ALA A 34 -6.87 -14.71 -7.34
C ALA A 34 -7.52 -13.41 -7.79
N ARG A 35 -6.91 -12.27 -7.45
CA ARG A 35 -7.43 -10.95 -7.84
C ARG A 35 -7.27 -10.68 -9.34
N ALA A 36 -6.25 -11.24 -9.96
CA ALA A 36 -6.04 -11.16 -11.40
C ALA A 36 -5.36 -12.45 -11.89
N ALA A 37 -5.76 -12.95 -13.05
CA ALA A 37 -5.14 -14.11 -13.70
C ALA A 37 -3.81 -13.76 -14.41
N GLY A 38 -3.05 -12.80 -13.85
CA GLY A 38 -1.79 -12.32 -14.43
C GLY A 38 -0.73 -13.42 -14.55
N ASP A 39 0.50 -13.04 -14.83
CA ASP A 39 1.57 -13.96 -15.25
C ASP A 39 1.99 -15.02 -14.21
N TRP A 40 1.51 -14.92 -12.96
CA TRP A 40 1.61 -16.03 -12.00
C TRP A 40 0.82 -17.27 -12.46
N TRP A 41 -0.30 -17.08 -13.17
CA TRP A 41 -1.15 -18.17 -13.66
C TRP A 41 -0.42 -18.98 -14.72
N THR A 42 0.23 -18.33 -15.69
CA THR A 42 1.04 -19.01 -16.72
C THR A 42 2.12 -19.89 -16.09
N ARG A 43 2.89 -19.35 -15.14
CA ARG A 43 3.92 -20.13 -14.43
C ARG A 43 3.33 -21.24 -13.56
N ALA A 44 2.21 -20.97 -12.90
CA ALA A 44 1.52 -21.99 -12.12
C ALA A 44 1.07 -23.16 -13.02
N THR A 45 0.72 -22.90 -14.29
CA THR A 45 0.35 -23.95 -15.25
C THR A 45 1.54 -24.66 -15.91
N GLU A 46 2.72 -24.06 -15.92
CA GLU A 46 3.94 -24.64 -16.53
C GLU A 46 4.73 -25.56 -15.57
N HIS A 47 4.34 -25.64 -14.30
CA HIS A 47 5.00 -26.49 -13.31
C HIS A 47 4.78 -28.00 -13.62
N PRO A 48 5.78 -28.88 -13.41
CA PRO A 48 5.67 -30.30 -13.76
C PRO A 48 4.46 -31.03 -13.16
N HIS A 49 4.05 -30.62 -11.94
CA HIS A 49 2.95 -31.22 -11.17
C HIS A 49 1.63 -30.43 -11.24
N SER A 50 1.46 -29.54 -12.23
CA SER A 50 0.27 -28.67 -12.32
C SER A 50 -0.52 -28.84 -13.62
N ARG A 51 -0.47 -30.03 -14.21
CA ARG A 51 -1.28 -30.40 -15.39
C ARG A 51 -2.79 -30.17 -15.18
N ALA A 52 -3.26 -30.33 -13.95
CA ALA A 52 -4.64 -30.02 -13.56
C ALA A 52 -4.97 -28.53 -13.66
N LEU A 53 -4.02 -27.62 -13.39
CA LEU A 53 -4.20 -26.18 -13.57
C LEU A 53 -4.24 -25.79 -15.05
N ALA A 54 -3.39 -26.39 -15.88
CA ALA A 54 -3.32 -26.08 -17.32
C ALA A 54 -4.64 -26.36 -18.06
N THR A 55 -5.46 -27.28 -17.53
CA THR A 55 -6.78 -27.64 -18.08
C THR A 55 -7.94 -27.08 -17.26
N ALA A 56 -7.67 -26.32 -16.19
CA ALA A 56 -8.70 -25.79 -15.31
C ALA A 56 -9.45 -24.63 -15.99
N PRO A 57 -10.79 -24.58 -15.88
CA PRO A 57 -11.57 -23.46 -16.40
C PRO A 57 -11.30 -22.20 -15.56
N VAL A 58 -10.79 -21.15 -16.20
CA VAL A 58 -10.67 -19.82 -15.60
C VAL A 58 -12.02 -19.10 -15.76
N THR A 59 -12.70 -18.87 -14.64
CA THR A 59 -13.98 -18.13 -14.64
C THR A 59 -13.72 -16.69 -14.20
N PRO A 60 -13.79 -15.70 -15.10
CA PRO A 60 -13.68 -14.30 -14.69
C PRO A 60 -14.89 -13.93 -13.84
N VAL A 61 -14.64 -13.47 -12.62
CA VAL A 61 -15.69 -12.96 -11.73
C VAL A 61 -15.87 -11.48 -12.03
N ALA A 62 -17.01 -11.13 -12.61
CA ALA A 62 -17.35 -9.73 -12.86
C ALA A 62 -17.48 -8.96 -11.53
N ALA A 63 -17.30 -7.63 -11.60
CA ALA A 63 -17.55 -6.77 -10.45
C ALA A 63 -18.99 -6.99 -9.92
N LEU A 64 -19.13 -7.00 -8.59
CA LEU A 64 -20.38 -7.33 -7.88
C LEU A 64 -21.57 -6.44 -8.31
N HIS A 65 -21.32 -5.25 -8.88
CA HIS A 65 -22.31 -4.30 -9.40
C HIS A 65 -21.84 -3.63 -10.71
N HIS A 66 -21.90 -4.38 -11.82
CA HIS A 66 -21.34 -3.95 -13.10
C HIS A 66 -22.34 -3.13 -13.95
N THR A 67 -23.61 -3.00 -13.53
CA THR A 67 -24.59 -2.14 -14.19
C THR A 67 -25.05 -0.97 -13.31
N PRO A 68 -25.42 0.19 -13.87
CA PRO A 68 -25.98 1.31 -13.10
C PRO A 68 -27.23 0.93 -12.28
N ARG A 69 -28.04 -0.01 -12.80
CA ARG A 69 -29.23 -0.52 -12.11
C ARG A 69 -28.88 -1.31 -10.85
N GLU A 70 -27.87 -2.18 -10.94
CA GLU A 70 -27.35 -2.92 -9.78
C GLU A 70 -26.74 -1.96 -8.75
N ARG A 71 -25.96 -0.97 -9.19
CA ARG A 71 -25.39 0.07 -8.31
C ARG A 71 -26.48 0.85 -7.58
N ALA A 72 -27.56 1.25 -8.27
CA ALA A 72 -28.71 1.90 -7.65
C ALA A 72 -29.45 0.99 -6.64
N GLY A 73 -29.51 -0.32 -6.92
CA GLY A 73 -30.00 -1.31 -5.94
C GLY A 73 -29.13 -1.36 -4.69
N ALA A 74 -27.82 -1.49 -4.86
CA ALA A 74 -26.84 -1.53 -3.79
C ALA A 74 -26.81 -0.25 -2.96
N TYR A 75 -26.92 0.92 -3.60
CA TYR A 75 -27.02 2.21 -2.94
C TYR A 75 -28.21 2.29 -1.99
N ARG A 76 -29.41 1.89 -2.44
CA ARG A 76 -30.62 1.89 -1.60
C ARG A 76 -30.51 0.90 -0.44
N GLN A 77 -29.91 -0.26 -0.68
CA GLN A 77 -29.66 -1.23 0.40
C GLN A 77 -28.68 -0.66 1.44
N ALA A 78 -27.60 -0.02 0.99
CA ALA A 78 -26.64 0.64 1.85
C ALA A 78 -27.28 1.76 2.68
N LEU A 79 -28.13 2.62 2.06
CA LEU A 79 -28.90 3.65 2.77
C LEU A 79 -29.71 3.05 3.94
N GLY A 80 -30.48 1.98 3.68
CA GLY A 80 -31.29 1.35 4.71
C GLY A 80 -30.46 0.75 5.85
N HIS A 81 -29.34 0.09 5.51
CA HIS A 81 -28.44 -0.49 6.50
C HIS A 81 -27.73 0.57 7.35
N PHE A 82 -27.18 1.62 6.72
CA PHE A 82 -26.51 2.71 7.43
C PHE A 82 -27.47 3.50 8.29
N SER A 83 -28.66 3.87 7.78
CA SER A 83 -29.71 4.53 8.58
C SER A 83 -30.05 3.73 9.84
N THR A 84 -30.21 2.41 9.71
CA THR A 84 -30.50 1.53 10.85
C THR A 84 -29.38 1.54 11.89
N ARG A 85 -28.11 1.61 11.45
CA ARG A 85 -26.95 1.66 12.35
C ARG A 85 -26.76 3.04 12.97
N LEU A 86 -26.86 4.11 12.20
CA LEU A 86 -26.79 5.49 12.66
C LEU A 86 -27.86 5.78 13.71
N ARG A 87 -29.08 5.27 13.55
CA ARG A 87 -30.13 5.38 14.57
C ARG A 87 -29.74 4.82 15.95
N ARG A 88 -28.91 3.78 15.98
CA ARG A 88 -28.44 3.19 17.25
C ARG A 88 -27.30 3.99 17.89
N LEU A 89 -26.46 4.61 17.06
CA LEU A 89 -25.29 5.37 17.50
C LEU A 89 -25.64 6.82 17.85
N PHE A 90 -26.50 7.44 17.04
CA PHE A 90 -26.91 8.84 17.12
C PHE A 90 -28.45 8.93 17.13
N PRO A 91 -29.11 8.57 18.24
CA PRO A 91 -30.58 8.49 18.29
C PRO A 91 -31.29 9.86 18.23
N ALA A 92 -30.57 10.98 18.34
CA ALA A 92 -31.13 12.33 18.33
C ALA A 92 -31.67 12.75 16.95
N THR A 93 -31.09 12.24 15.86
CA THR A 93 -31.48 12.57 14.49
C THR A 93 -32.52 11.56 13.96
N ASP A 94 -33.52 12.01 13.20
CA ASP A 94 -34.50 11.12 12.57
C ASP A 94 -33.96 10.44 11.30
N TRP A 95 -33.06 9.48 11.50
CA TRP A 95 -32.45 8.70 10.41
C TRP A 95 -33.46 7.86 9.63
N ALA A 96 -34.67 7.59 10.15
CA ALA A 96 -35.64 6.69 9.53
C ALA A 96 -36.38 7.33 8.35
N ALA A 97 -36.53 8.66 8.35
CA ALA A 97 -37.20 9.41 7.29
C ALA A 97 -36.32 9.60 6.04
N LEU A 98 -34.99 9.64 6.21
CA LEU A 98 -34.04 10.01 5.15
C LEU A 98 -33.92 9.00 3.99
N PRO A 99 -33.91 7.66 4.19
CA PRO A 99 -33.69 6.72 3.10
C PRO A 99 -34.71 6.82 1.97
N ALA A 100 -35.99 7.08 2.30
CA ALA A 100 -37.04 7.22 1.30
C ALA A 100 -36.84 8.47 0.43
N ALA A 101 -36.46 9.59 1.04
CA ALA A 101 -36.17 10.84 0.33
C ALA A 101 -34.92 10.71 -0.55
N LEU A 102 -33.83 10.14 -0.02
CA LEU A 102 -32.55 9.99 -0.72
C LEU A 102 -32.57 8.89 -1.79
N SER A 103 -33.54 7.98 -1.75
CA SER A 103 -33.75 6.96 -2.79
C SER A 103 -34.59 7.45 -3.98
N ALA A 104 -35.14 8.67 -3.92
CA ALA A 104 -35.92 9.24 -5.01
C ALA A 104 -35.03 9.54 -6.22
N ALA A 105 -35.57 9.39 -7.43
CA ALA A 105 -34.81 9.53 -8.69
C ALA A 105 -34.11 10.89 -8.84
N ASN A 106 -34.65 11.95 -8.24
CA ASN A 106 -34.10 13.31 -8.31
C ASN A 106 -33.02 13.58 -7.23
N ALA A 107 -32.94 12.76 -6.18
CA ALA A 107 -32.01 12.92 -5.07
C ALA A 107 -30.82 11.94 -5.14
N MET A 108 -30.98 10.85 -5.89
CA MET A 108 -29.94 9.83 -6.03
C MET A 108 -28.78 10.34 -6.90
N PRO A 109 -27.52 10.14 -6.51
CA PRO A 109 -26.36 10.51 -7.32
C PRO A 109 -26.32 9.71 -8.64
N ALA A 110 -25.64 10.27 -9.65
CA ALA A 110 -25.45 9.61 -10.94
C ALA A 110 -24.42 8.46 -10.82
N LEU A 111 -24.87 7.27 -10.42
CA LEU A 111 -24.02 6.09 -10.13
C LEU A 111 -23.40 5.40 -11.37
N ALA A 112 -23.43 6.05 -12.53
CA ALA A 112 -22.87 5.54 -13.78
C ALA A 112 -21.38 5.87 -13.95
N GLY A 113 -20.85 6.82 -13.17
CA GLY A 113 -19.45 7.24 -13.26
C GLY A 113 -18.45 6.16 -12.79
N PRO A 114 -17.20 6.22 -13.31
CA PRO A 114 -16.13 5.29 -12.93
C PRO A 114 -15.77 5.33 -11.44
N GLU A 115 -16.04 6.45 -10.76
CA GLU A 115 -15.85 6.59 -9.31
C GLU A 115 -16.69 5.60 -8.49
N TYR A 116 -17.78 5.06 -9.06
CA TYR A 116 -18.67 4.08 -8.44
C TYR A 116 -18.38 2.63 -8.88
N ASP A 117 -17.24 2.36 -9.51
CA ASP A 117 -16.88 1.03 -10.01
C ASP A 117 -16.64 0.00 -8.90
N THR A 118 -16.43 0.46 -7.66
CA THR A 118 -16.30 -0.44 -6.51
C THR A 118 -17.57 -0.44 -5.65
N PRO A 119 -17.98 -1.60 -5.08
CA PRO A 119 -19.08 -1.64 -4.12
C PRO A 119 -18.88 -0.69 -2.93
N LEU A 120 -17.62 -0.51 -2.50
CA LEU A 120 -17.27 0.39 -1.42
C LEU A 120 -17.58 1.85 -1.77
N SER A 121 -17.29 2.30 -3.00
CA SER A 121 -17.64 3.66 -3.46
C SER A 121 -19.13 3.93 -3.38
N VAL A 122 -19.96 2.96 -3.77
CA VAL A 122 -21.43 3.08 -3.68
C VAL A 122 -21.89 3.18 -2.23
N GLN A 123 -21.27 2.40 -1.32
CA GLN A 123 -21.56 2.44 0.11
C GLN A 123 -21.13 3.78 0.73
N MET A 124 -19.95 4.30 0.39
CA MET A 124 -19.47 5.61 0.86
C MET A 124 -20.42 6.72 0.43
N ALA A 125 -20.90 6.71 -0.83
CA ALA A 125 -21.86 7.68 -1.31
C ALA A 125 -23.21 7.61 -0.59
N ALA A 126 -23.68 6.41 -0.24
CA ALA A 126 -24.90 6.24 0.55
C ALA A 126 -24.73 6.79 1.97
N LEU A 127 -23.60 6.51 2.63
CA LEU A 127 -23.31 7.05 3.96
C LEU A 127 -23.19 8.58 3.94
N LEU A 128 -22.47 9.14 2.98
CA LEU A 128 -22.34 10.59 2.81
C LEU A 128 -23.69 11.27 2.62
N ALA A 129 -24.56 10.72 1.77
CA ALA A 129 -25.88 11.30 1.55
C ALA A 129 -26.71 11.39 2.86
N LEU A 130 -26.57 10.41 3.76
CA LEU A 130 -27.22 10.45 5.08
C LEU A 130 -26.59 11.53 5.98
N LEU A 131 -25.26 11.54 6.11
CA LEU A 131 -24.56 12.45 7.01
C LEU A 131 -24.68 13.92 6.58
N ASP A 132 -24.60 14.21 5.28
CA ASP A 132 -24.76 15.58 4.78
C ASP A 132 -26.18 16.10 5.00
N SER A 133 -27.17 15.20 4.99
CA SER A 133 -28.57 15.57 5.24
C SER A 133 -28.80 15.93 6.70
N SER A 134 -28.12 15.30 7.67
CA SER A 134 -28.25 15.65 9.09
C SER A 134 -27.61 17.00 9.43
N ASP A 135 -26.47 17.31 8.82
CA ASP A 135 -25.81 18.61 9.03
C ASP A 135 -26.68 19.78 8.51
N SER A 136 -27.44 19.55 7.43
CA SER A 136 -28.38 20.53 6.88
C SER A 136 -29.61 20.78 7.76
N SER A 137 -30.04 19.79 8.55
CA SER A 137 -31.14 19.96 9.50
C SER A 137 -30.70 20.72 10.75
N ASP A 138 -29.52 20.46 11.29
CA ASP A 138 -29.02 21.12 12.51
C ASP A 138 -28.74 22.62 12.29
N SER A 139 -28.29 23.00 11.09
CA SER A 139 -28.08 24.42 10.73
C SER A 139 -29.37 25.22 10.53
N SER A 140 -30.52 24.57 10.40
CA SER A 140 -31.82 25.24 10.24
C SER A 140 -32.53 25.58 11.57
N ASP A 141 -32.12 24.96 12.68
CA ASP A 141 -32.69 25.21 14.02
C ASP A 141 -31.86 26.22 14.86
N SER A 142 -30.65 26.60 14.43
CA SER A 142 -29.83 27.63 15.09
C SER A 142 -29.98 29.00 14.42
N SER A 143 -31.19 29.56 14.44
CA SER A 143 -31.41 30.99 14.16
C SER A 143 -31.51 31.78 15.47
N ASP A 144 -30.38 31.93 16.15
CA ASP A 144 -30.04 33.12 16.95
C ASP A 144 -28.69 32.91 17.65
N SER A 145 -27.64 33.51 17.09
CA SER A 145 -26.55 34.22 17.79
C SER A 145 -25.27 34.22 16.96
N ASN A 146 -24.94 35.42 16.51
CA ASN A 146 -23.71 35.86 15.89
C ASN A 146 -22.45 35.15 16.42
N SER A 147 -21.76 34.39 15.57
CA SER A 147 -20.37 34.00 15.74
C SER A 147 -19.69 34.02 14.37
N ASN A 148 -18.68 34.86 14.25
CA ASN A 148 -17.85 35.03 13.06
C ASN A 148 -17.24 33.69 12.60
N SER A 149 -17.88 33.06 11.63
CA SER A 149 -17.29 32.01 10.81
C SER A 149 -16.44 32.64 9.71
N ASN A 150 -15.29 33.19 10.09
CA ASN A 150 -14.18 33.43 9.16
C ASN A 150 -13.27 32.21 9.19
N ASP A 151 -13.68 31.13 8.52
CA ASP A 151 -12.74 30.08 8.13
C ASP A 151 -13.24 29.33 6.88
N THR A 152 -13.24 30.05 5.76
CA THR A 152 -13.35 29.44 4.43
C THR A 152 -12.48 30.18 3.40
N SER A 153 -11.41 30.85 3.87
CA SER A 153 -10.51 31.60 2.99
C SER A 153 -9.04 31.46 3.40
N TYR A 154 -8.47 30.27 3.23
CA TYR A 154 -7.01 30.10 3.14
C TYR A 154 -6.61 29.37 1.84
N ILE A 155 -7.22 29.78 0.73
CA ILE A 155 -6.64 29.63 -0.60
C ILE A 155 -6.61 31.02 -1.25
N SER A 156 -5.73 31.87 -0.73
CA SER A 156 -5.35 33.11 -1.42
C SER A 156 -3.98 32.90 -2.05
N ASN A 157 -4.08 32.51 -3.31
CA ASN A 157 -3.11 32.56 -4.37
C ASN A 157 -2.16 33.77 -4.29
N THR A 158 -0.85 33.52 -4.14
CA THR A 158 0.19 34.48 -4.54
C THR A 158 1.30 33.77 -5.31
N ALA A 159 1.19 33.74 -6.63
CA ALA A 159 2.30 33.87 -7.57
C ALA A 159 1.77 34.10 -8.99
N GLY A 160 2.41 35.01 -9.71
CA GLY A 160 1.93 35.55 -10.97
C GLY A 160 1.94 34.57 -12.14
N ALA A 161 0.97 34.80 -13.03
CA ALA A 161 1.07 34.66 -14.49
C ALA A 161 1.92 33.51 -15.04
N THR A 162 1.32 32.32 -15.16
CA THR A 162 1.35 31.50 -16.38
C THR A 162 0.21 30.48 -16.29
N GLY A 163 -0.59 30.38 -17.35
CA GLY A 163 -1.77 29.52 -17.38
C GLY A 163 -1.42 28.04 -17.36
N ALA A 164 -1.85 27.34 -16.32
CA ALA A 164 -2.04 25.90 -16.30
C ALA A 164 -3.43 25.60 -15.68
N PRO A 165 -4.17 24.58 -16.15
CA PRO A 165 -5.52 24.33 -15.70
C PRO A 165 -5.53 23.92 -14.21
N GLN A 166 -6.33 24.61 -13.40
CA GLN A 166 -6.45 24.39 -11.97
C GLN A 166 -7.08 23.02 -11.64
N VAL A 167 -6.49 22.35 -10.65
CA VAL A 167 -6.89 21.05 -10.08
C VAL A 167 -8.14 21.24 -9.21
N VAL A 168 -9.31 20.88 -9.74
CA VAL A 168 -10.61 20.89 -9.03
C VAL A 168 -10.86 19.59 -8.24
N GLY A 169 -9.98 18.58 -8.29
CA GLY A 169 -10.33 17.21 -7.87
C GLY A 169 -10.18 16.79 -6.38
N ARG A 170 -9.56 17.59 -5.50
CA ARG A 170 -9.12 17.07 -4.18
C ARG A 170 -10.19 17.02 -3.07
N ALA A 171 -11.21 17.88 -3.14
CA ALA A 171 -12.26 18.00 -2.11
C ALA A 171 -13.60 17.35 -2.53
N GLU A 172 -13.76 17.01 -3.81
CA GLU A 172 -14.99 16.41 -4.35
C GLU A 172 -14.99 14.87 -4.30
N ALA A 173 -13.83 14.25 -4.10
CA ALA A 173 -13.72 12.80 -3.94
C ALA A 173 -14.50 12.32 -2.70
N LEU A 174 -15.18 11.17 -2.83
CA LEU A 174 -16.00 10.57 -1.76
C LEU A 174 -15.17 10.38 -0.48
N GLU A 175 -13.91 9.98 -0.64
CA GLU A 175 -12.97 9.76 0.45
C GLU A 175 -12.70 11.04 1.24
N GLY A 176 -12.45 12.17 0.55
CA GLY A 176 -12.16 13.46 1.17
C GLY A 176 -13.34 14.01 1.95
N ARG A 177 -14.57 13.85 1.42
CA ARG A 177 -15.80 14.26 2.12
C ARG A 177 -16.06 13.43 3.36
N LEU A 178 -15.90 12.11 3.26
CA LEU A 178 -16.10 11.21 4.40
C LEU A 178 -15.06 11.49 5.49
N LEU A 179 -13.81 11.74 5.09
CA LEU A 179 -12.74 12.13 5.99
C LEU A 179 -13.03 13.48 6.68
N GLY A 180 -13.79 14.37 6.06
CA GLY A 180 -14.27 15.61 6.68
C GLY A 180 -15.22 15.35 7.85
N HIS A 181 -16.18 14.43 7.69
CA HIS A 181 -17.05 13.96 8.77
C HIS A 181 -16.25 13.28 9.88
N GLU A 182 -15.31 12.41 9.49
CA GLU A 182 -14.45 11.68 10.42
C GLU A 182 -13.54 12.63 11.24
N ARG A 183 -13.03 13.71 10.64
CA ARG A 183 -12.26 14.74 11.36
C ARG A 183 -13.08 15.49 12.40
N ARG A 184 -14.34 15.81 12.11
CA ARG A 184 -15.24 16.40 13.11
C ARG A 184 -15.44 15.45 14.29
N TYR A 185 -15.66 14.17 14.00
CA TYR A 185 -15.76 13.14 15.03
C TYR A 185 -14.47 13.01 15.86
N TRP A 186 -13.30 13.12 15.24
CA TRP A 186 -12.02 13.17 15.97
C TRP A 186 -11.95 14.35 16.93
N ASP A 187 -12.35 15.53 16.48
CA ASP A 187 -12.32 16.72 17.32
C ASP A 187 -13.32 16.62 18.48
N GLU A 188 -14.55 16.22 18.22
CA GLU A 188 -15.58 16.00 19.24
C GLU A 188 -15.16 14.97 20.32
N THR A 189 -14.58 13.85 19.89
CA THR A 189 -14.15 12.79 20.83
C THR A 189 -12.88 13.16 21.60
N ALA A 190 -11.96 13.89 20.99
CA ALA A 190 -10.73 14.34 21.63
C ALA A 190 -10.99 15.47 22.64
N ASP A 191 -11.90 16.39 22.32
CA ASP A 191 -12.27 17.53 23.18
C ASP A 191 -13.21 17.14 24.32
N SER A 192 -13.61 15.86 24.40
CA SER A 192 -14.42 15.36 25.50
C SER A 192 -13.73 15.57 26.87
N PRO A 193 -14.48 15.94 27.92
CA PRO A 193 -13.92 16.23 29.25
C PRO A 193 -13.15 15.06 29.86
N GLU A 194 -13.46 13.83 29.45
CA GLU A 194 -12.83 12.60 29.91
C GLU A 194 -11.42 12.38 29.33
N ARG A 195 -11.14 12.94 28.14
CA ARG A 195 -9.86 12.75 27.43
C ARG A 195 -8.93 13.95 27.53
N GLY A 196 -9.47 15.16 27.63
CA GLY A 196 -8.70 16.37 27.93
C GLY A 196 -7.63 16.72 26.88
N LEU A 197 -7.83 16.34 25.61
CA LEU A 197 -6.92 16.64 24.50
C LEU A 197 -7.11 18.06 23.93
N THR A 198 -7.54 19.04 24.74
CA THR A 198 -7.89 20.40 24.29
C THR A 198 -6.69 21.37 24.22
N GLY A 199 -5.46 20.90 24.45
CA GLY A 199 -4.26 21.74 24.47
C GLY A 199 -3.61 21.98 23.11
N GLU A 200 -2.71 22.97 23.02
CA GLU A 200 -1.96 23.32 21.79
C GLU A 200 -1.19 22.14 21.18
N ARG A 201 -0.77 21.18 22.02
CA ARG A 201 -0.02 19.98 21.61
C ARG A 201 -0.89 18.81 21.14
N SER A 202 -2.20 19.00 21.10
CA SER A 202 -3.18 18.00 20.69
C SER A 202 -4.26 18.64 19.82
N GLY A 203 -3.90 19.65 19.01
CA GLY A 203 -4.80 20.26 18.04
C GLY A 203 -5.16 19.33 16.88
N THR A 204 -6.12 19.76 16.05
CA THR A 204 -6.67 18.99 14.92
C THR A 204 -5.59 18.44 13.98
N GLU A 205 -4.51 19.20 13.73
CA GLU A 205 -3.41 18.75 12.87
C GLU A 205 -2.59 17.62 13.50
N THR A 206 -2.25 17.74 14.78
CA THR A 206 -1.54 16.68 15.52
C THR A 206 -2.39 15.40 15.60
N ARG A 207 -3.70 15.54 15.82
CA ARG A 207 -4.65 14.40 15.79
C ARG A 207 -4.67 13.73 14.42
N ALA A 208 -4.74 14.52 13.35
CA ALA A 208 -4.71 14.02 11.98
C ALA A 208 -3.40 13.26 11.67
N LEU A 209 -2.25 13.79 12.10
CA LEU A 209 -0.95 13.12 11.96
C LEU A 209 -0.88 11.83 12.79
N ALA A 210 -1.40 11.84 14.03
CA ALA A 210 -1.45 10.66 14.89
C ALA A 210 -2.31 9.54 14.27
N VAL A 211 -3.46 9.87 13.66
CA VAL A 211 -4.28 8.90 12.92
C VAL A 211 -3.52 8.38 11.70
N ALA A 212 -2.86 9.24 10.92
CA ALA A 212 -2.08 8.78 9.76
C ALA A 212 -0.92 7.85 10.17
N LEU A 213 -0.24 8.15 11.28
CA LEU A 213 0.79 7.30 11.86
C LEU A 213 0.24 5.93 12.27
N SER A 214 -0.93 5.90 12.91
CA SER A 214 -1.61 4.64 13.29
C SER A 214 -2.00 3.78 12.09
N CYS A 215 -2.29 4.41 10.95
CA CYS A 215 -2.57 3.70 9.69
C CYS A 215 -1.30 3.15 9.04
N LEU A 216 -0.15 3.79 9.27
CA LEU A 216 1.13 3.41 8.68
C LEU A 216 1.80 2.26 9.45
N VAL A 217 1.78 2.31 10.78
CA VAL A 217 2.51 1.37 11.65
C VAL A 217 1.64 0.92 12.84
N PRO A 218 1.48 -0.39 13.07
CA PRO A 218 0.85 -0.88 14.29
C PRO A 218 1.79 -0.69 15.49
N ALA A 219 1.24 -0.33 16.64
CA ALA A 219 2.00 -0.31 17.88
C ALA A 219 1.93 -1.68 18.58
N THR A 220 3.08 -2.31 18.86
CA THR A 220 3.16 -3.63 19.54
C THR A 220 2.73 -3.57 20.99
N ASP A 221 3.04 -2.47 21.67
CA ASP A 221 2.75 -2.22 23.07
C ASP A 221 2.63 -0.70 23.32
N ARG A 222 2.27 -0.32 24.55
CA ARG A 222 2.00 1.07 24.90
C ARG A 222 3.25 1.95 24.89
N ASP A 223 4.42 1.39 25.10
CA ASP A 223 5.67 2.16 25.10
C ASP A 223 6.13 2.40 23.67
N HIS A 224 6.04 1.39 22.80
CA HIS A 224 6.23 1.56 21.37
C HIS A 224 5.24 2.57 20.77
N ALA A 225 3.96 2.53 21.16
CA ALA A 225 2.97 3.55 20.77
C ALA A 225 3.41 4.98 21.13
N ARG A 226 3.93 5.19 22.36
CA ARG A 226 4.42 6.49 22.80
C ARG A 226 5.69 6.90 22.06
N SER A 227 6.59 5.97 21.78
CA SER A 227 7.80 6.24 20.98
C SER A 227 7.44 6.68 19.55
N LEU A 228 6.49 6.00 18.91
CA LEU A 228 6.00 6.41 17.59
C LEU A 228 5.39 7.82 17.62
N LEU A 229 4.52 8.11 18.60
CA LEU A 229 3.92 9.44 18.75
C LEU A 229 4.94 10.54 19.09
N ALA A 230 6.09 10.19 19.68
CA ALA A 230 7.16 11.14 19.97
C ALA A 230 7.83 11.68 18.69
N GLU A 231 7.72 10.96 17.57
CA GLU A 231 8.21 11.44 16.28
C GLU A 231 7.38 12.59 15.70
N LEU A 232 6.18 12.84 16.23
CA LEU A 232 5.31 13.90 15.73
C LEU A 232 5.78 15.29 16.22
N PRO A 233 5.60 16.35 15.40
CA PRO A 233 5.95 17.72 15.79
C PRO A 233 5.31 18.14 17.12
N GLY A 234 6.10 18.74 18.02
CA GLY A 234 5.62 19.21 19.33
C GLY A 234 5.42 18.11 20.38
N LEU A 235 5.67 16.84 20.03
CA LEU A 235 5.51 15.69 20.91
C LEU A 235 6.81 14.96 21.26
N ALA A 236 7.99 15.49 20.92
CA ALA A 236 9.25 14.81 21.25
C ALA A 236 9.63 14.90 22.74
N ASP A 237 9.44 16.07 23.36
CA ASP A 237 9.97 16.34 24.71
C ASP A 237 9.25 15.58 25.83
N ASP A 238 9.90 15.39 26.98
CA ASP A 238 9.33 14.70 28.15
C ASP A 238 8.06 15.37 28.69
N SER A 239 7.95 16.70 28.54
CA SER A 239 6.75 17.45 28.90
C SER A 239 5.50 17.06 28.11
N ALA A 240 5.66 16.39 26.95
CA ALA A 240 4.57 15.87 26.13
C ALA A 240 4.19 14.41 26.47
N ALA A 241 4.85 13.75 27.43
CA ALA A 241 4.60 12.34 27.75
C ALA A 241 3.13 12.04 28.11
N ALA A 242 2.49 12.93 28.87
CA ALA A 242 1.06 12.80 29.20
C ALA A 242 0.17 12.88 27.95
N VAL A 243 0.46 13.82 27.04
CA VAL A 243 -0.28 13.97 25.78
C VAL A 243 -0.09 12.76 24.88
N ARG A 244 1.13 12.22 24.76
CA ARG A 244 1.39 10.97 24.02
C ARG A 244 0.60 9.80 24.59
N GLY A 245 0.53 9.68 25.92
CA GLY A 245 -0.27 8.66 26.60
C GLY A 245 -1.77 8.81 26.34
N ALA A 246 -2.29 10.04 26.36
CA ALA A 246 -3.69 10.34 26.08
C ALA A 246 -4.04 10.08 24.60
N LEU A 247 -3.18 10.48 23.65
CA LEU A 247 -3.36 10.19 22.22
C LEU A 247 -3.34 8.69 21.92
N ALA A 248 -2.42 7.93 22.53
CA ALA A 248 -2.36 6.48 22.33
C ALA A 248 -3.65 5.78 22.81
N THR A 249 -4.17 6.18 23.98
CA THR A 249 -5.47 5.68 24.48
C THR A 249 -6.62 6.13 23.58
N TRP A 250 -6.60 7.39 23.14
CA TRP A 250 -7.64 7.93 22.27
C TRP A 250 -7.71 7.18 20.93
N LEU A 251 -6.57 6.87 20.31
CA LEU A 251 -6.48 6.06 19.09
C LEU A 251 -6.96 4.62 19.31
N ALA A 252 -6.58 3.99 20.43
CA ALA A 252 -7.00 2.62 20.75
C ALA A 252 -8.52 2.50 20.94
N ASP A 253 -9.14 3.53 21.52
CA ASP A 253 -10.58 3.58 21.71
C ASP A 253 -11.33 3.92 20.41
N LEU A 254 -10.78 4.80 19.58
CA LEU A 254 -11.36 5.15 18.26
C LEU A 254 -11.33 3.95 17.31
N TYR A 255 -10.18 3.28 17.26
CA TYR A 255 -9.97 2.13 16.38
C TYR A 255 -9.49 0.95 17.23
N PRO A 256 -10.41 0.10 17.71
CA PRO A 256 -10.03 -1.11 18.44
C PRO A 256 -9.18 -2.03 17.57
N ALA A 257 -8.00 -2.40 18.05
CA ALA A 257 -7.12 -3.32 17.35
C ALA A 257 -7.59 -4.78 17.44
N SER A 258 -7.29 -5.57 16.42
CA SER A 258 -7.22 -7.04 16.58
C SER A 258 -5.98 -7.43 17.42
N ALA A 259 -5.98 -8.64 17.99
CA ALA A 259 -4.90 -9.11 18.87
C ALA A 259 -3.49 -8.84 18.29
N GLY A 260 -2.61 -8.27 19.11
CA GLY A 260 -1.21 -7.98 18.75
C GLY A 260 -0.87 -6.51 18.47
N SER A 261 -1.83 -5.58 18.54
CA SER A 261 -1.55 -4.15 18.51
C SER A 261 -2.34 -3.36 19.56
N VAL A 262 -1.82 -2.18 19.95
CA VAL A 262 -2.49 -1.24 20.86
C VAL A 262 -3.63 -0.49 20.18
N TRP A 263 -3.45 -0.11 18.91
CA TRP A 263 -4.45 0.61 18.13
C TRP A 263 -4.71 -0.08 16.80
N GLY A 264 -5.93 0.04 16.31
CA GLY A 264 -6.32 -0.31 14.96
C GLY A 264 -5.94 0.79 13.97
N SER A 265 -6.41 0.61 12.73
CA SER A 265 -6.29 1.60 11.67
C SER A 265 -7.68 2.13 11.33
N LEU A 266 -7.74 3.36 10.80
CA LEU A 266 -8.96 3.95 10.24
C LEU A 266 -9.57 3.00 9.19
N GLN A 267 -10.87 2.75 9.30
CA GLN A 267 -11.60 1.86 8.40
C GLN A 267 -12.66 2.62 7.61
N PRO A 268 -12.92 2.25 6.34
CA PRO A 268 -12.24 1.20 5.58
C PRO A 268 -10.81 1.58 5.17
N ASP A 269 -9.95 0.59 4.88
CA ASP A 269 -8.55 0.78 4.43
C ASP A 269 -8.41 1.87 3.36
N ARG A 270 -9.37 1.97 2.44
CA ARG A 270 -9.39 2.99 1.37
C ARG A 270 -9.38 4.43 1.90
N ILE A 271 -10.07 4.69 3.03
CA ILE A 271 -10.08 6.00 3.68
C ILE A 271 -8.78 6.22 4.46
N ALA A 272 -8.25 5.19 5.12
CA ALA A 272 -6.93 5.25 5.76
C ALA A 272 -5.82 5.59 4.76
N GLU A 273 -5.80 4.92 3.61
CA GLU A 273 -4.86 5.17 2.51
C GLU A 273 -5.01 6.61 2.00
N HIS A 274 -6.24 7.08 1.75
CA HIS A 274 -6.45 8.46 1.29
C HIS A 274 -6.02 9.50 2.32
N HIS A 275 -6.29 9.27 3.61
CA HIS A 275 -5.84 10.14 4.70
C HIS A 275 -4.33 10.15 4.83
N LEU A 276 -3.68 8.98 4.79
CA LEU A 276 -2.23 8.85 4.81
C LEU A 276 -1.60 9.57 3.62
N GLY A 277 -2.12 9.38 2.40
CA GLY A 277 -1.67 10.09 1.20
C GLY A 277 -1.78 11.61 1.33
N THR A 278 -2.88 12.08 1.93
CA THR A 278 -3.08 13.51 2.21
C THR A 278 -2.04 14.05 3.20
N GLN A 279 -1.72 13.31 4.27
CA GLN A 279 -0.71 13.73 5.24
C GLN A 279 0.71 13.63 4.68
N LEU A 280 1.02 12.61 3.87
CA LEU A 280 2.29 12.49 3.14
C LEU A 280 2.51 13.67 2.19
N GLY A 281 1.45 14.18 1.56
CA GLY A 281 1.53 15.35 0.69
C GLY A 281 1.76 16.66 1.44
N ARG A 282 1.39 16.73 2.72
CA ARG A 282 1.61 17.91 3.58
C ARG A 282 2.99 17.88 4.23
N GLU A 283 3.36 16.72 4.76
CA GLU A 283 4.55 16.54 5.60
C GLU A 283 5.46 15.40 5.09
N PRO A 284 5.94 15.45 3.82
CA PRO A 284 6.69 14.33 3.24
C PRO A 284 7.99 14.05 4.00
N ALA A 285 8.71 15.10 4.43
CA ALA A 285 9.96 14.97 5.17
C ALA A 285 9.78 14.31 6.55
N LEU A 286 8.65 14.58 7.22
CA LEU A 286 8.30 13.96 8.50
C LEU A 286 8.14 12.45 8.33
N PHE A 287 7.33 12.03 7.36
CA PHE A 287 7.09 10.61 7.13
C PHE A 287 8.34 9.90 6.60
N THR A 288 9.16 10.53 5.77
CA THR A 288 10.45 9.98 5.37
C THR A 288 11.33 9.73 6.61
N ARG A 289 11.41 10.69 7.55
CA ARG A 289 12.15 10.52 8.81
C ARG A 289 11.59 9.37 9.65
N ILE A 290 10.28 9.29 9.83
CA ILE A 290 9.63 8.21 10.59
C ILE A 290 9.89 6.86 9.94
N LEU A 291 9.78 6.77 8.61
CA LEU A 291 9.97 5.51 7.90
C LEU A 291 11.40 5.00 8.09
N VAL A 292 12.42 5.84 7.89
CA VAL A 292 13.83 5.39 7.95
C VAL A 292 14.28 4.93 9.34
N THR A 293 13.54 5.25 10.41
CA THR A 293 13.82 4.76 11.76
C THR A 293 13.13 3.42 12.08
N LEU A 294 12.24 2.94 11.20
CA LEU A 294 11.51 1.69 11.44
C LEU A 294 12.41 0.45 11.36
N PRO A 295 12.24 -0.52 12.26
CA PRO A 295 12.90 -1.83 12.15
C PRO A 295 12.31 -2.64 10.98
N GLY A 296 13.04 -3.67 10.53
CA GLY A 296 12.76 -4.38 9.27
C GLY A 296 11.32 -4.88 9.08
N GLU A 297 10.70 -5.51 10.09
CA GLU A 297 9.32 -6.00 9.96
C GLU A 297 8.30 -4.85 9.84
N SER A 298 8.44 -3.81 10.67
CA SER A 298 7.61 -2.61 10.61
C SER A 298 7.81 -1.83 9.31
N ALA A 299 9.05 -1.79 8.79
CA ALA A 299 9.36 -1.17 7.50
C ALA A 299 8.64 -1.88 6.34
N ALA A 300 8.66 -3.21 6.29
CA ALA A 300 7.95 -3.97 5.26
C ALA A 300 6.42 -3.75 5.32
N GLN A 301 5.86 -3.64 6.53
CA GLN A 301 4.44 -3.34 6.71
C GLN A 301 4.10 -1.93 6.23
N ALA A 302 4.88 -0.92 6.64
CA ALA A 302 4.70 0.45 6.21
C ALA A 302 4.82 0.59 4.68
N LEU A 303 5.81 -0.07 4.06
CA LEU A 303 5.97 -0.11 2.60
C LEU A 303 4.78 -0.79 1.90
N THR A 304 4.15 -1.79 2.53
CA THR A 304 2.93 -2.41 2.00
C THR A 304 1.77 -1.40 2.00
N VAL A 305 1.61 -0.64 3.08
CA VAL A 305 0.58 0.41 3.18
C VAL A 305 0.85 1.50 2.13
N LEU A 306 2.08 1.97 2.00
CA LEU A 306 2.46 2.96 0.97
C LEU A 306 2.19 2.47 -0.45
N ALA A 307 2.49 1.21 -0.76
CA ALA A 307 2.19 0.63 -2.08
C ALA A 307 0.68 0.63 -2.39
N ARG A 308 -0.18 0.48 -1.38
CA ARG A 308 -1.63 0.62 -1.53
C ARG A 308 -2.06 2.08 -1.65
N THR A 309 -1.50 2.98 -0.83
CA THR A 309 -1.76 4.42 -0.93
C THR A 309 -1.42 4.98 -2.31
N ALA A 310 -0.36 4.49 -2.96
CA ALA A 310 0.00 4.85 -4.33
C ALA A 310 -1.03 4.44 -5.40
N GLN A 311 -2.01 3.58 -5.07
CA GLN A 311 -3.13 3.27 -5.96
C GLN A 311 -4.11 4.44 -6.10
N HIS A 312 -4.14 5.35 -5.13
CA HIS A 312 -4.94 6.58 -5.23
C HIS A 312 -4.28 7.52 -6.23
N PRO A 313 -4.94 7.87 -7.35
CA PRO A 313 -4.34 8.69 -8.40
C PRO A 313 -3.77 10.02 -7.88
N ASP A 314 -4.47 10.66 -6.95
CA ASP A 314 -4.09 11.97 -6.39
C ASP A 314 -2.85 11.94 -5.48
N HIS A 315 -2.48 10.74 -5.01
CA HIS A 315 -1.39 10.54 -4.05
C HIS A 315 -0.21 9.78 -4.66
N ARG A 316 -0.36 9.22 -5.86
CA ARG A 316 0.63 8.37 -6.53
C ARG A 316 2.01 9.03 -6.62
N ASP A 317 2.07 10.28 -7.06
CA ASP A 317 3.34 10.97 -7.30
C ASP A 317 4.06 11.29 -5.99
N VAL A 318 3.32 11.77 -4.98
CA VAL A 318 3.85 12.06 -3.64
C VAL A 318 4.40 10.79 -2.99
N VAL A 319 3.62 9.70 -3.01
CA VAL A 319 4.07 8.42 -2.43
C VAL A 319 5.29 7.90 -3.16
N SER A 320 5.34 8.00 -4.49
CA SER A 320 6.50 7.58 -5.28
C SER A 320 7.76 8.37 -4.91
N SER A 321 7.62 9.69 -4.70
CA SER A 321 8.73 10.54 -4.22
C SER A 321 9.21 10.08 -2.84
N VAL A 322 8.29 9.91 -1.88
CA VAL A 322 8.62 9.47 -0.51
C VAL A 322 9.29 8.09 -0.52
N LEU A 323 8.81 7.14 -1.33
CA LEU A 323 9.46 5.83 -1.46
C LEU A 323 10.89 5.94 -1.98
N CYS A 324 11.14 6.78 -3.00
CA CYS A 324 12.49 7.05 -3.48
C CYS A 324 13.38 7.68 -2.40
N ASP A 325 12.87 8.67 -1.68
CA ASP A 325 13.61 9.37 -0.62
C ASP A 325 13.96 8.43 0.53
N VAL A 326 13.04 7.57 0.95
CA VAL A 326 13.25 6.58 2.01
C VAL A 326 14.29 5.55 1.61
N LEU A 327 14.19 5.01 0.39
CA LEU A 327 15.14 4.01 -0.11
C LEU A 327 16.54 4.60 -0.33
N THR A 328 16.65 5.87 -0.74
CA THR A 328 17.94 6.54 -0.92
C THR A 328 18.57 6.97 0.41
N THR A 329 17.75 7.34 1.41
CA THR A 329 18.23 7.78 2.73
C THR A 329 18.71 6.60 3.60
N ALA A 330 18.00 5.47 3.60
CA ALA A 330 18.34 4.29 4.42
C ALA A 330 18.41 2.99 3.59
N PRO A 331 19.27 2.94 2.55
CA PRO A 331 19.22 1.89 1.53
C PRO A 331 19.53 0.49 2.07
N ALA A 332 20.37 0.40 3.11
CA ALA A 332 20.76 -0.88 3.72
C ALA A 332 19.63 -1.61 4.47
N VAL A 333 18.64 -0.86 4.99
CA VAL A 333 17.47 -1.42 5.70
C VAL A 333 16.25 -1.42 4.78
N MET A 334 16.03 -0.32 4.07
CA MET A 334 14.84 -0.13 3.23
C MET A 334 14.90 -0.88 1.90
N GLY A 335 16.09 -1.09 1.33
CA GLY A 335 16.24 -1.88 0.10
C GLY A 335 15.73 -3.32 0.27
N PRO A 336 16.28 -4.11 1.22
CA PRO A 336 15.80 -5.46 1.52
C PRO A 336 14.31 -5.51 1.89
N ALA A 337 13.84 -4.54 2.70
CA ALA A 337 12.44 -4.46 3.08
C ALA A 337 11.52 -4.21 1.87
N ALA A 338 11.92 -3.31 0.95
CA ALA A 338 11.18 -3.04 -0.28
C ALA A 338 11.19 -4.23 -1.23
N LEU A 339 12.33 -4.92 -1.37
CA LEU A 339 12.46 -6.14 -2.15
C LEU A 339 11.48 -7.22 -1.65
N SER A 340 11.55 -7.53 -0.35
CA SER A 340 10.66 -8.50 0.30
C SER A 340 9.18 -8.10 0.21
N THR A 341 8.88 -6.80 0.21
CA THR A 341 7.50 -6.32 0.09
C THR A 341 7.00 -6.42 -1.35
N ALA A 342 7.84 -6.08 -2.33
CA ALA A 342 7.50 -6.13 -3.75
C ALA A 342 7.16 -7.55 -4.23
N THR A 343 7.71 -8.59 -3.61
CA THR A 343 7.36 -9.99 -3.94
C THR A 343 6.01 -10.44 -3.38
N ARG A 344 5.47 -9.73 -2.37
CA ARG A 344 4.27 -10.14 -1.62
C ARG A 344 3.06 -9.25 -1.86
N THR A 345 3.27 -8.01 -2.30
CA THR A 345 2.17 -7.06 -2.53
C THR A 345 1.51 -7.26 -3.90
N PRO A 346 0.18 -7.13 -4.01
CA PRO A 346 -0.51 -7.15 -5.31
C PRO A 346 -0.18 -5.93 -6.19
N HIS A 347 0.42 -4.88 -5.62
CA HIS A 347 0.72 -3.63 -6.32
C HIS A 347 2.20 -3.23 -6.18
N PRO A 348 3.14 -3.98 -6.77
CA PRO A 348 4.57 -3.79 -6.52
C PRO A 348 5.18 -2.62 -7.30
N ALA A 349 4.49 -2.09 -8.31
CA ALA A 349 5.03 -1.08 -9.23
C ALA A 349 5.69 0.14 -8.56
N PRO A 350 5.12 0.77 -7.51
CA PRO A 350 5.77 1.89 -6.83
C PRO A 350 7.08 1.51 -6.14
N LEU A 351 7.14 0.31 -5.54
CA LEU A 351 8.34 -0.21 -4.89
C LEU A 351 9.41 -0.57 -5.91
N ILE A 352 9.00 -1.17 -7.03
CA ILE A 352 9.91 -1.48 -8.15
C ILE A 352 10.51 -0.18 -8.70
N ALA A 353 9.70 0.85 -8.93
CA ALA A 353 10.19 2.14 -9.40
C ALA A 353 11.22 2.77 -8.44
N ALA A 354 10.98 2.70 -7.13
CA ALA A 354 11.91 3.19 -6.11
C ALA A 354 13.20 2.34 -6.04
N LEU A 355 13.10 1.01 -6.16
CA LEU A 355 14.26 0.10 -6.24
C LEU A 355 15.08 0.35 -7.51
N THR A 356 14.43 0.58 -8.65
CA THR A 356 15.08 0.97 -9.91
C THR A 356 15.79 2.31 -9.75
N HIS A 357 15.17 3.28 -9.10
CA HIS A 357 15.82 4.55 -8.79
C HIS A 357 17.07 4.35 -7.93
N LEU A 358 16.95 3.62 -6.81
CA LEU A 358 18.07 3.28 -5.94
C LEU A 358 19.21 2.61 -6.72
N THR A 359 18.89 1.63 -7.56
CA THR A 359 19.87 0.88 -8.38
C THR A 359 20.66 1.80 -9.33
N ARG A 360 20.04 2.88 -9.81
CA ARG A 360 20.65 3.83 -10.75
C ARG A 360 21.43 4.94 -10.04
N THR A 361 21.11 5.26 -8.80
CA THR A 361 21.71 6.38 -8.06
C THR A 361 22.74 5.96 -7.02
N THR A 362 22.66 4.74 -6.48
CA THR A 362 23.60 4.29 -5.46
C THR A 362 24.99 4.00 -6.03
N GLN A 363 26.01 4.27 -5.23
CA GLN A 363 27.39 3.84 -5.47
C GLN A 363 27.81 2.68 -4.54
N ASP A 364 26.90 2.21 -3.68
CA ASP A 364 27.13 1.10 -2.75
C ASP A 364 26.95 -0.24 -3.49
N ILE A 365 28.05 -0.73 -4.06
CA ILE A 365 28.10 -2.00 -4.78
C ILE A 365 27.88 -3.22 -3.86
N PRO A 366 28.44 -3.28 -2.63
CA PRO A 366 28.09 -4.33 -1.67
C PRO A 366 26.59 -4.43 -1.39
N LEU A 367 25.86 -3.31 -1.32
CA LEU A 367 24.41 -3.33 -1.22
C LEU A 367 23.75 -3.94 -2.47
N LEU A 368 24.17 -3.54 -3.67
CA LEU A 368 23.59 -4.09 -4.91
C LEU A 368 23.79 -5.61 -5.02
N HIS A 369 24.94 -6.13 -4.58
CA HIS A 369 25.16 -7.57 -4.44
C HIS A 369 24.21 -8.21 -3.44
N ARG A 370 24.05 -7.64 -2.23
CA ARG A 370 23.09 -8.16 -1.25
C ARG A 370 21.66 -8.21 -1.81
N LEU A 371 21.22 -7.16 -2.49
CA LEU A 371 19.90 -7.14 -3.14
C LEU A 371 19.80 -8.18 -4.27
N SER A 372 20.89 -8.42 -5.00
CA SER A 372 20.95 -9.48 -6.02
C SER A 372 20.91 -10.89 -5.43
N ASP A 373 21.51 -11.10 -4.25
CA ASP A 373 21.57 -12.39 -3.57
C ASP A 373 20.25 -12.72 -2.87
N GLU A 374 19.52 -11.70 -2.40
CA GLU A 374 18.19 -11.85 -1.80
C GLU A 374 17.07 -12.07 -2.84
N LEU A 375 17.35 -11.82 -4.13
CA LEU A 375 16.38 -12.03 -5.20
C LEU A 375 16.10 -13.53 -5.39
N PRO A 376 14.84 -13.98 -5.31
CA PRO A 376 14.48 -15.36 -5.63
C PRO A 376 14.95 -15.73 -7.04
N ASP A 377 15.42 -16.96 -7.27
CA ASP A 377 15.92 -17.42 -8.58
C ASP A 377 14.91 -17.17 -9.71
N SER A 378 13.62 -17.26 -9.41
CA SER A 378 12.54 -16.85 -10.31
C SER A 378 11.65 -15.80 -9.64
N THR A 379 11.59 -14.61 -10.23
CA THR A 379 10.65 -13.55 -9.81
C THR A 379 10.14 -12.81 -11.04
N LEU A 380 8.83 -12.80 -11.21
CA LEU A 380 8.23 -12.23 -12.41
C LEU A 380 7.85 -10.75 -12.21
N ALA A 381 7.30 -10.40 -11.05
CA ALA A 381 7.03 -8.99 -10.72
C ALA A 381 8.31 -8.14 -10.78
N LEU A 382 9.45 -8.73 -10.40
CA LEU A 382 10.74 -8.07 -10.38
C LEU A 382 11.64 -8.44 -11.57
N GLY A 383 11.15 -9.20 -12.57
CA GLY A 383 12.01 -9.78 -13.61
C GLY A 383 12.81 -8.73 -14.38
N GLU A 384 12.13 -7.69 -14.87
CA GLU A 384 12.78 -6.57 -15.56
C GLU A 384 13.76 -5.83 -14.63
N TRP A 385 13.39 -5.57 -13.38
CA TRP A 385 14.29 -4.94 -12.41
C TRP A 385 15.52 -5.80 -12.07
N ALA A 386 15.36 -7.13 -11.98
CA ALA A 386 16.44 -8.06 -11.73
C ALA A 386 17.42 -8.11 -12.92
N ALA A 387 16.92 -8.05 -14.16
CA ALA A 387 17.73 -7.90 -15.35
C ALA A 387 18.49 -6.56 -15.38
N ASP A 388 17.82 -5.47 -14.99
CA ASP A 388 18.45 -4.14 -14.84
C ASP A 388 19.57 -4.15 -13.78
N LEU A 389 19.30 -4.70 -12.59
CA LEU A 389 20.26 -4.80 -11.48
C LEU A 389 21.49 -5.62 -11.89
N SER A 390 21.28 -6.81 -12.48
CA SER A 390 22.39 -7.65 -12.96
C SER A 390 23.22 -6.95 -14.04
N THR A 391 22.58 -6.18 -14.92
CA THR A 391 23.28 -5.37 -15.94
C THR A 391 24.15 -4.27 -15.31
N VAL A 392 23.66 -3.61 -14.26
CA VAL A 392 24.45 -2.62 -13.50
C VAL A 392 25.66 -3.27 -12.83
N LEU A 393 25.49 -4.45 -12.22
CA LEU A 393 26.58 -5.21 -11.59
C LEU A 393 27.64 -5.67 -12.61
N VAL A 394 27.21 -6.18 -13.77
CA VAL A 394 28.12 -6.55 -14.88
C VAL A 394 28.94 -5.34 -15.32
N ARG A 395 28.28 -4.19 -15.58
CA ARG A 395 28.98 -2.96 -15.96
C ARG A 395 29.96 -2.46 -14.90
N HIS A 396 29.65 -2.67 -13.62
CA HIS A 396 30.55 -2.27 -12.54
C HIS A 396 31.83 -3.12 -12.52
N HIS A 397 31.70 -4.43 -12.74
CA HIS A 397 32.85 -5.33 -12.76
C HIS A 397 33.62 -5.28 -14.08
N ASP A 398 32.95 -4.98 -15.19
CA ASP A 398 33.54 -4.81 -16.52
C ASP A 398 34.16 -3.42 -16.69
N THR A 399 35.21 -3.16 -15.89
CA THR A 399 35.99 -1.91 -15.94
C THR A 399 37.42 -2.19 -16.40
N HIS A 400 38.26 -1.15 -16.48
CA HIS A 400 39.66 -1.25 -16.93
C HIS A 400 40.52 -2.24 -16.11
N ARG A 401 40.10 -2.60 -14.89
CA ARG A 401 40.72 -3.65 -14.06
C ARG A 401 39.62 -4.55 -13.49
N PRO A 402 39.11 -5.52 -14.29
CA PRO A 402 37.95 -6.29 -13.90
C PRO A 402 38.31 -7.30 -12.81
N ASP A 403 37.47 -7.39 -11.78
CA ASP A 403 37.41 -8.61 -10.95
C ASP A 403 36.74 -9.70 -11.79
N LEU A 404 37.57 -10.51 -12.45
CA LEU A 404 37.11 -11.56 -13.35
C LEU A 404 36.21 -12.58 -12.65
N ALA A 405 36.42 -12.86 -11.37
CA ALA A 405 35.59 -13.82 -10.64
C ALA A 405 34.19 -13.23 -10.39
N ALA A 406 34.13 -11.99 -9.92
CA ALA A 406 32.87 -11.29 -9.68
C ALA A 406 32.11 -10.99 -10.99
N LEU A 407 32.83 -10.68 -12.08
CA LEU A 407 32.26 -10.48 -13.41
C LEU A 407 31.63 -11.77 -13.94
N ALA A 408 32.32 -12.91 -13.86
CA ALA A 408 31.78 -14.19 -14.30
C ALA A 408 30.53 -14.60 -13.51
N LEU A 409 30.51 -14.37 -12.20
CA LEU A 409 29.33 -14.60 -11.36
C LEU A 409 28.16 -13.69 -11.78
N SER A 410 28.42 -12.40 -11.98
CA SER A 410 27.38 -11.43 -12.37
C SER A 410 26.79 -11.73 -13.75
N LEU A 411 27.62 -12.15 -14.71
CA LEU A 411 27.19 -12.58 -16.05
C LEU A 411 26.36 -13.86 -16.02
N ASN A 412 26.73 -14.82 -15.15
CA ASN A 412 25.93 -16.03 -14.94
C ASN A 412 24.53 -15.68 -14.40
N ASN A 413 24.47 -14.81 -13.40
CA ASN A 413 23.20 -14.35 -12.84
C ASN A 413 22.37 -13.58 -13.89
N GLN A 414 23.00 -12.69 -14.66
CA GLN A 414 22.36 -11.98 -15.76
C GLN A 414 21.78 -12.95 -16.80
N SER A 415 22.49 -14.02 -17.15
CA SER A 415 22.01 -15.04 -18.08
C SER A 415 20.70 -15.69 -17.60
N ILE A 416 20.64 -16.07 -16.33
CA ILE A 416 19.44 -16.65 -15.71
C ILE A 416 18.28 -15.64 -15.79
N ARG A 417 18.50 -14.39 -15.38
CA ARG A 417 17.44 -13.35 -15.41
C ARG A 417 16.93 -13.07 -16.82
N LEU A 418 17.82 -13.02 -17.81
CA LEU A 418 17.44 -12.82 -19.21
C LEU A 418 16.69 -14.02 -19.79
N ALA A 419 17.08 -15.24 -19.43
CA ALA A 419 16.39 -16.46 -19.85
C ALA A 419 14.95 -16.50 -19.30
N ASP A 420 14.75 -16.12 -18.03
CA ASP A 420 13.43 -16.02 -17.40
C ASP A 420 12.51 -14.99 -18.09
N LEU A 421 13.08 -13.93 -18.65
CA LEU A 421 12.35 -12.93 -19.47
C LEU A 421 12.15 -13.38 -20.93
N GLY A 422 12.60 -14.58 -21.30
CA GLY A 422 12.52 -15.09 -22.68
C GLY A 422 13.56 -14.51 -23.65
N ARG A 423 14.49 -13.69 -23.18
CA ARG A 423 15.58 -13.04 -23.95
C ARG A 423 16.75 -14.01 -24.16
N ARG A 424 16.47 -15.13 -24.82
CA ARG A 424 17.38 -16.30 -24.93
C ARG A 424 18.73 -16.00 -25.59
N GLU A 425 18.76 -15.15 -26.61
CA GLU A 425 20.00 -14.80 -27.32
C GLU A 425 20.96 -14.00 -26.43
N GLU A 426 20.41 -13.03 -25.69
CA GLU A 426 21.18 -12.22 -24.74
C GLU A 426 21.65 -13.07 -23.54
N ALA A 427 20.79 -13.97 -23.06
CA ALA A 427 21.15 -14.93 -22.03
C ALA A 427 22.31 -15.83 -22.45
N LEU A 428 22.29 -16.35 -23.69
CA LEU A 428 23.37 -17.18 -24.24
C LEU A 428 24.68 -16.39 -24.35
N THR A 429 24.60 -15.12 -24.76
CA THR A 429 25.76 -14.23 -24.84
C THR A 429 26.40 -14.05 -23.46
N ALA A 430 25.60 -13.77 -22.44
CA ALA A 430 26.08 -13.56 -21.08
C ALA A 430 26.75 -14.82 -20.49
N ILE A 431 26.13 -16.01 -20.64
CA ILE A 431 26.71 -17.25 -20.09
C ILE A 431 27.98 -17.67 -20.85
N THR A 432 28.03 -17.49 -22.17
CA THR A 432 29.22 -17.80 -22.97
C THR A 432 30.41 -16.99 -22.46
N ARG A 433 30.20 -15.69 -22.22
CA ARG A 433 31.24 -14.81 -21.67
C ARG A 433 31.66 -15.21 -20.25
N ALA A 434 30.72 -15.62 -19.40
CA ALA A 434 31.02 -16.10 -18.05
C ALA A 434 31.92 -17.36 -18.08
N VAL A 435 31.63 -18.31 -18.97
CA VAL A 435 32.41 -19.54 -19.15
C VAL A 435 33.83 -19.23 -19.64
N GLU A 436 34.00 -18.38 -20.65
CA GLU A 436 35.34 -17.96 -21.14
C GLU A 436 36.23 -17.38 -20.02
N ILE A 437 35.62 -16.59 -19.14
CA ILE A 437 36.32 -15.99 -17.99
C ILE A 437 36.70 -17.08 -16.98
N ARG A 438 35.78 -17.98 -16.64
CA ARG A 438 36.05 -19.09 -15.70
C ARG A 438 37.11 -20.04 -16.23
N GLU A 439 37.11 -20.36 -17.53
CA GLU A 439 38.17 -21.15 -18.16
C GLU A 439 39.54 -20.47 -18.06
N THR A 440 39.59 -19.14 -18.20
CA THR A 440 40.83 -18.37 -18.04
C THR A 440 41.32 -18.39 -16.60
N LEU A 441 40.42 -18.23 -15.62
CA LEU A 441 40.74 -18.31 -14.19
C LEU A 441 41.18 -19.72 -13.78
N ALA A 442 40.51 -20.76 -14.26
CA ALA A 442 40.85 -22.15 -13.98
C ALA A 442 42.22 -22.52 -14.58
N ARG A 443 42.60 -21.99 -15.75
CA ARG A 443 43.97 -22.17 -16.29
C ARG A 443 45.04 -21.50 -15.43
N GLN A 444 44.73 -20.37 -14.79
CA GLN A 444 45.69 -19.63 -13.95
C GLN A 444 45.79 -20.17 -12.52
N ARG A 445 44.66 -20.58 -11.94
CA ARG A 445 44.54 -21.12 -10.57
C ARG A 445 43.51 -22.27 -10.53
N PRO A 446 43.89 -23.47 -10.99
CA PRO A 446 42.98 -24.61 -11.11
C PRO A 446 42.29 -24.95 -9.79
N ASP A 447 43.04 -25.04 -8.70
CA ASP A 447 42.56 -25.48 -7.38
C ASP A 447 41.44 -24.58 -6.81
N THR A 448 41.37 -23.31 -7.23
CA THR A 448 40.38 -22.35 -6.73
C THR A 448 39.14 -22.27 -7.63
N PHE A 449 39.30 -22.40 -8.95
CA PHE A 449 38.24 -22.06 -9.91
C PHE A 449 37.67 -23.24 -10.70
N LEU A 450 38.29 -24.42 -10.66
CA LEU A 450 37.70 -25.64 -11.23
C LEU A 450 36.30 -25.96 -10.69
N PRO A 451 36.01 -25.82 -9.37
CA PRO A 451 34.67 -26.10 -8.84
C PRO A 451 33.57 -25.19 -9.40
N ALA A 452 33.91 -23.99 -9.86
CA ALA A 452 32.94 -23.05 -10.42
C ALA A 452 32.70 -23.26 -11.93
N LEU A 453 33.47 -24.14 -12.57
CA LEU A 453 33.38 -24.49 -14.00
C LEU A 453 32.63 -25.82 -14.23
N ALA A 454 32.62 -26.69 -13.21
CA ALA A 454 31.85 -27.95 -13.18
C ALA A 454 30.37 -27.68 -12.89
#